data_AF-A0A1S9D2L0-F1
#
_entry.id   AF-A0A1S9D2L0-F1
#
_cell.length_a   1.000
_cell.length_b   1.000
_cell.length_c   1.000
_cell.angle_alpha   90.00
_cell.angle_beta   90.00
_cell.angle_gamma   90.00
#
_symmetry.space_group_name_H-M   'P 1'
#
loop_
_entity.id
_entity.type
_entity.pdbx_description
1 polymer ?
#
loop_
_entity_poly.entity_id
_entity_poly.type
_entity_poly.pdbx_seq_one_letter_code
_entity_poly.pdbx_strand_id
1 'polypeptide(L)'
;MPLSVGRVIVLTFEPHETTVLEVIRDLGLELQVIFNKGAVMVLPSGVNKATGLAAALEELKLSAHNVVGVGDAENDHAFLQLCECSAAVANALPAVMDHADFVTGAGHSAGVRELIDEILEDDLRSRAGKLTRHHLYAGSRPSGEEVRIPRTLAAVKITKRLVILAREQPCLADCSSLLILRSVSKIDDPILPSLDEQGTKS
;
A
#
# COMPACT_ATOMS: atom_id res chain seq x y z
N MET A 1 -27.21 -11.59 4.77
CA MET A 1 -27.54 -10.33 5.47
C MET A 1 -27.57 -9.24 4.41
N PRO A 2 -28.74 -8.63 4.12
CA PRO A 2 -28.89 -7.81 2.90
C PRO A 2 -28.20 -6.45 2.98
N LEU A 3 -27.88 -5.95 4.18
CA LEU A 3 -27.26 -4.63 4.36
C LEU A 3 -26.44 -4.62 5.66
N SER A 4 -25.26 -3.98 5.62
CA SER A 4 -24.44 -3.64 6.79
C SER A 4 -24.09 -2.16 6.75
N VAL A 5 -24.10 -1.49 7.90
CA VAL A 5 -23.83 -0.05 8.00
C VAL A 5 -22.68 0.17 8.98
N GLY A 6 -21.60 0.76 8.47
CA GLY A 6 -20.51 1.29 9.25
C GLY A 6 -20.65 2.79 9.48
N ARG A 7 -19.61 3.42 10.05
CA ARG A 7 -19.61 4.87 10.31
C ARG A 7 -19.61 5.73 9.05
N VAL A 8 -18.95 5.25 7.99
CA VAL A 8 -18.71 6.00 6.74
C VAL A 8 -18.94 5.14 5.49
N ILE A 9 -19.50 3.95 5.66
CA ILE A 9 -19.68 2.97 4.61
C ILE A 9 -20.98 2.22 4.80
N VAL A 10 -21.70 1.99 3.71
CA VAL A 10 -22.82 1.06 3.67
C VAL A 10 -22.45 -0.08 2.73
N LEU A 11 -22.73 -1.30 3.13
CA LEU A 11 -22.34 -2.52 2.43
C LEU A 11 -23.58 -3.33 2.11
N THR A 12 -23.69 -3.78 0.87
CA THR A 12 -24.60 -4.84 0.45
C THR A 12 -23.84 -5.80 -0.45
N PHE A 13 -24.55 -6.72 -1.09
CA PHE A 13 -23.99 -7.71 -2.01
C PHE A 13 -24.80 -7.73 -3.30
N GLU A 14 -24.19 -8.23 -4.36
CA GLU A 14 -24.91 -8.55 -5.58
C GLU A 14 -26.11 -9.47 -5.28
N PRO A 15 -27.27 -9.28 -5.95
CA PRO A 15 -27.52 -8.41 -7.10
C PRO A 15 -28.12 -7.03 -6.73
N HIS A 16 -27.83 -6.46 -5.55
CA HIS A 16 -28.46 -5.22 -5.09
C HIS A 16 -27.83 -3.92 -5.63
N GLU A 17 -26.82 -4.00 -6.50
CA GLU A 17 -26.10 -2.86 -7.08
C GLU A 17 -27.01 -1.88 -7.82
N THR A 18 -28.00 -2.39 -8.57
CA THR A 18 -28.92 -1.53 -9.33
C THR A 18 -29.80 -0.72 -8.38
N THR A 19 -30.36 -1.38 -7.35
CA THR A 19 -31.18 -0.72 -6.34
C THR A 19 -30.39 0.35 -5.57
N VAL A 20 -29.12 0.08 -5.26
CA VAL A 20 -28.24 1.07 -4.62
C VAL A 20 -28.07 2.32 -5.50
N LEU A 21 -27.79 2.13 -6.79
CA LEU A 21 -27.62 3.25 -7.74
C LEU A 21 -28.91 4.06 -7.91
N GLU A 22 -30.06 3.39 -7.97
CA GLU A 22 -31.37 4.04 -8.03
C GLU A 22 -31.63 4.89 -6.78
N VAL A 23 -31.38 4.35 -5.59
CA VAL A 23 -31.57 5.10 -4.33
C VAL A 23 -30.63 6.31 -4.24
N ILE A 24 -29.37 6.16 -4.63
CA ILE A 24 -28.40 7.29 -4.66
C ILE A 24 -28.93 8.40 -5.57
N ARG A 25 -29.41 8.04 -6.77
CA ARG A 25 -29.98 8.98 -7.74
C ARG A 25 -31.25 9.65 -7.20
N ASP A 26 -32.20 8.87 -6.70
CA ASP A 26 -33.52 9.35 -6.29
C ASP A 26 -33.43 10.29 -5.08
N LEU A 27 -32.42 10.08 -4.21
CA LEU A 27 -32.12 10.95 -3.09
C LEU A 27 -31.18 12.12 -3.44
N GLY A 28 -30.66 12.18 -4.68
CA GLY A 28 -29.72 13.23 -5.12
C GLY A 28 -28.40 13.22 -4.35
N LEU A 29 -27.92 12.04 -3.94
CA LEU A 29 -26.71 11.89 -3.13
C LEU A 29 -25.46 11.79 -4.01
N GLU A 30 -24.39 12.44 -3.58
CA GLU A 30 -23.07 12.33 -4.22
C GLU A 30 -22.24 11.22 -3.55
N LEU A 31 -22.66 9.97 -3.76
CA LEU A 31 -22.02 8.78 -3.21
C LEU A 31 -21.42 7.91 -4.32
N GLN A 32 -20.32 7.25 -4.00
CA GLN A 32 -19.60 6.32 -4.86
C GLN A 32 -19.94 4.87 -4.51
N VAL A 33 -20.15 4.05 -5.54
CA VAL A 33 -20.24 2.59 -5.42
C VAL A 33 -18.90 1.96 -5.81
N ILE A 34 -18.38 1.07 -4.96
CA ILE A 34 -17.14 0.33 -5.14
C ILE A 34 -17.44 -1.17 -5.03
N PHE A 35 -16.97 -1.94 -6.00
CA PHE A 35 -17.11 -3.41 -5.99
C PHE A 35 -15.89 -4.06 -5.35
N ASN A 36 -16.14 -5.16 -4.64
CA ASN A 36 -15.09 -6.00 -4.05
C ASN A 36 -15.61 -7.43 -3.95
N LYS A 37 -15.22 -8.30 -4.91
CA LYS A 37 -15.57 -9.73 -4.91
C LYS A 37 -17.07 -10.00 -4.63
N GLY A 38 -17.96 -9.31 -5.34
CA GLY A 38 -19.43 -9.43 -5.19
C GLY A 38 -20.04 -8.61 -4.04
N ALA A 39 -19.22 -7.95 -3.21
CA ALA A 39 -19.69 -6.93 -2.29
C ALA A 39 -19.86 -5.58 -3.00
N VAL A 40 -20.93 -4.89 -2.66
CA VAL A 40 -21.29 -3.56 -3.15
C VAL A 40 -21.10 -2.57 -2.00
N MET A 41 -20.07 -1.76 -2.09
CA MET A 41 -19.65 -0.82 -1.04
C MET A 41 -20.03 0.60 -1.43
N VAL A 42 -20.81 1.29 -0.60
CA VAL A 42 -21.22 2.69 -0.80
C VAL A 42 -20.46 3.59 0.14
N LEU A 43 -19.72 4.56 -0.41
CA LEU A 43 -18.88 5.50 0.32
C LEU A 43 -19.07 6.94 -0.19
N PRO A 44 -18.68 7.96 0.59
CA PRO A 44 -18.58 9.32 0.06
C PRO A 44 -17.60 9.41 -1.12
N SER A 45 -17.90 10.28 -2.08
CA SER A 45 -16.99 10.55 -3.20
C SER A 45 -15.58 10.92 -2.73
N GLY A 46 -14.57 10.31 -3.35
CA GLY A 46 -13.16 10.53 -3.01
C GLY A 46 -12.64 9.73 -1.82
N VAL A 47 -13.49 8.97 -1.12
CA VAL A 47 -13.07 8.09 -0.01
C VAL A 47 -12.74 6.69 -0.55
N ASN A 48 -11.47 6.29 -0.46
CA ASN A 48 -11.01 4.95 -0.85
C ASN A 48 -9.73 4.56 -0.07
N LYS A 49 -9.21 3.35 -0.33
CA LYS A 49 -8.00 2.84 0.34
C LYS A 49 -6.76 3.72 0.08
N ALA A 50 -6.62 4.30 -1.10
CA ALA A 50 -5.50 5.17 -1.45
C ALA A 50 -5.57 6.51 -0.70
N THR A 51 -6.75 7.14 -0.63
CA THR A 51 -6.92 8.40 0.12
C THR A 51 -6.78 8.19 1.62
N GLY A 52 -7.23 7.03 2.15
CA GLY A 52 -6.95 6.61 3.52
C GLY A 52 -5.46 6.42 3.79
N LEU A 53 -4.71 5.77 2.88
CA LEU A 53 -3.26 5.64 2.99
C LEU A 53 -2.57 7.01 2.96
N ALA A 54 -2.95 7.90 2.04
CA ALA A 54 -2.36 9.23 1.94
C ALA A 54 -2.51 10.03 3.24
N ALA A 55 -3.71 10.04 3.83
CA ALA A 55 -3.96 10.68 5.12
C ALA A 55 -3.10 10.07 6.25
N ALA A 56 -2.98 8.73 6.28
CA ALA A 56 -2.14 8.05 7.27
C ALA A 56 -0.65 8.38 7.12
N LEU A 57 -0.15 8.47 5.88
CA LEU A 57 1.24 8.84 5.60
C LEU A 57 1.55 10.28 6.02
N GLU A 58 0.61 11.20 5.79
CA GLU A 58 0.71 12.59 6.23
C GLU A 58 0.83 12.68 7.76
N GLU A 59 -0.06 11.99 8.49
CA GLU A 59 -0.01 11.95 9.96
C GLU A 59 1.31 11.35 10.49
N LEU A 60 1.80 10.31 9.82
CA LEU A 60 3.05 9.63 10.18
C LEU A 60 4.31 10.36 9.70
N LYS A 61 4.17 11.41 8.88
CA LYS A 61 5.26 12.11 8.19
C LYS A 61 6.15 11.16 7.39
N LEU A 62 5.51 10.23 6.69
CA LEU A 62 6.18 9.23 5.83
C LEU A 62 5.86 9.52 4.36
N SER A 63 6.76 9.08 3.49
CA SER A 63 6.52 9.12 2.05
C SER A 63 5.87 7.82 1.58
N ALA A 64 5.08 7.88 0.51
CA ALA A 64 4.60 6.69 -0.19
C ALA A 64 5.77 5.81 -0.70
N HIS A 65 6.95 6.42 -0.88
CA HIS A 65 8.22 5.73 -1.16
C HIS A 65 8.67 4.77 -0.05
N ASN A 66 8.10 4.88 1.16
CA ASN A 66 8.39 3.99 2.29
C ASN A 66 7.35 2.88 2.46
N VAL A 67 6.46 2.70 1.49
CA VAL A 67 5.30 1.82 1.64
C VAL A 67 5.43 0.59 0.76
N VAL A 68 5.24 -0.56 1.40
CA VAL A 68 4.96 -1.83 0.74
C VAL A 68 3.47 -2.13 0.89
N GLY A 69 2.74 -2.15 -0.22
CA GLY A 69 1.31 -2.45 -0.28
C GLY A 69 1.04 -3.89 -0.68
N VAL A 70 0.02 -4.51 -0.11
CA VAL A 70 -0.48 -5.84 -0.51
C VAL A 70 -1.96 -5.76 -0.81
N GLY A 71 -2.39 -6.36 -1.92
CA GLY A 71 -3.79 -6.35 -2.35
C GLY A 71 -4.25 -7.69 -2.90
N ASP A 72 -5.58 -7.86 -2.94
CA ASP A 72 -6.22 -9.07 -3.42
C ASP A 72 -7.47 -8.84 -4.29
N ALA A 73 -8.05 -7.64 -4.26
CA ALA A 73 -9.31 -7.33 -4.93
C ALA A 73 -9.32 -5.97 -5.65
N GLU A 74 -10.39 -5.68 -6.37
CA GLU A 74 -10.52 -4.51 -7.26
C GLU A 74 -10.36 -3.17 -6.50
N ASN A 75 -10.79 -3.13 -5.24
CA ASN A 75 -10.68 -1.92 -4.42
C ASN A 75 -9.24 -1.59 -3.97
N ASP A 76 -8.27 -2.47 -4.24
CA ASP A 76 -6.86 -2.27 -3.93
C ASP A 76 -6.08 -1.55 -5.02
N HIS A 77 -6.60 -1.42 -6.25
CA HIS A 77 -5.84 -0.90 -7.39
C HIS A 77 -5.19 0.46 -7.11
N ALA A 78 -5.99 1.45 -6.69
CA ALA A 78 -5.50 2.79 -6.40
C ALA A 78 -4.50 2.79 -5.22
N PHE A 79 -4.71 1.91 -4.24
CA PHE A 79 -3.82 1.76 -3.08
C PHE A 79 -2.45 1.18 -3.50
N LEU A 80 -2.44 0.13 -4.33
CA LEU A 80 -1.21 -0.49 -4.83
C LEU A 80 -0.43 0.43 -5.78
N GLN A 81 -1.13 1.25 -6.56
CA GLN A 81 -0.49 2.26 -7.41
C GLN A 81 0.21 3.36 -6.60
N LEU A 82 -0.33 3.72 -5.43
CA LEU A 82 0.28 4.72 -4.55
C LEU A 82 1.56 4.19 -3.87
N CYS A 83 1.64 2.89 -3.59
CA CYS A 83 2.79 2.29 -2.90
C CYS A 83 4.05 2.25 -3.78
N GLU A 84 5.23 2.35 -3.15
CA GLU A 84 6.51 2.14 -3.84
C GLU A 84 6.62 0.72 -4.36
N CYS A 85 6.41 -0.23 -3.46
CA CYS A 85 6.38 -1.65 -3.74
C CYS A 85 4.97 -2.16 -3.55
N SER A 86 4.46 -2.87 -4.53
CA SER A 86 3.13 -3.47 -4.51
C SER A 86 3.22 -4.97 -4.75
N ALA A 87 2.55 -5.75 -3.93
CA ALA A 87 2.42 -7.18 -4.06
C ALA A 87 0.95 -7.58 -4.17
N ALA A 88 0.67 -8.58 -5.01
CA ALA A 88 -0.61 -9.28 -4.99
C ALA A 88 -0.44 -10.65 -4.34
N VAL A 89 -1.42 -11.09 -3.55
CA VAL A 89 -1.42 -12.47 -3.02
C VAL A 89 -1.80 -13.47 -4.12
N ALA A 90 -1.37 -14.73 -3.98
CA ALA A 90 -1.57 -15.74 -5.04
C ALA A 90 -3.06 -16.05 -5.38
N ASN A 91 -4.00 -15.68 -4.50
CA ASN A 91 -5.45 -15.80 -4.73
C ASN A 91 -6.11 -14.44 -5.05
N ALA A 92 -5.33 -13.42 -5.36
CA ALA A 92 -5.83 -12.13 -5.82
C ALA A 92 -6.55 -12.26 -7.16
N LEU A 93 -7.35 -11.26 -7.51
CA LEU A 93 -7.94 -11.19 -8.83
C LEU A 93 -6.87 -10.98 -9.91
N PRO A 94 -7.04 -11.54 -11.13
CA PRO A 94 -6.07 -11.40 -12.21
C PRO A 94 -5.70 -9.93 -12.49
N ALA A 95 -6.69 -9.05 -12.53
CA ALA A 95 -6.46 -7.62 -12.74
C ALA A 95 -5.51 -7.02 -11.67
N VAL A 96 -5.63 -7.44 -10.41
CA VAL A 96 -4.79 -6.96 -9.31
C VAL A 96 -3.36 -7.50 -9.45
N MET A 97 -3.23 -8.77 -9.81
CA MET A 97 -1.93 -9.40 -10.07
C MET A 97 -1.17 -8.72 -11.21
N ASP A 98 -1.87 -8.38 -12.29
CA ASP A 98 -1.29 -7.73 -13.48
C ASP A 98 -0.74 -6.32 -13.19
N HIS A 99 -1.25 -5.66 -12.15
CA HIS A 99 -0.86 -4.29 -11.77
C HIS A 99 0.09 -4.22 -10.57
N ALA A 100 0.34 -5.35 -9.89
CA ALA A 100 1.32 -5.44 -8.81
C ALA A 100 2.75 -5.57 -9.37
N ASP A 101 3.77 -5.17 -8.59
CA ASP A 101 5.17 -5.39 -9.00
C ASP A 101 5.54 -6.88 -8.98
N PHE A 102 4.91 -7.66 -8.10
CA PHE A 102 5.00 -9.11 -8.10
C PHE A 102 3.82 -9.77 -7.40
N VAL A 103 3.68 -11.06 -7.63
CA VAL A 103 2.74 -11.94 -6.93
C VAL A 103 3.52 -12.78 -5.91
N THR A 104 2.98 -12.94 -4.70
CA THR A 104 3.54 -13.84 -3.69
C THR A 104 3.30 -15.30 -4.06
N GLY A 105 4.12 -16.22 -3.55
CA GLY A 105 3.93 -17.65 -3.77
C GLY A 105 2.68 -18.21 -3.09
N ALA A 106 2.35 -17.69 -1.91
CA ALA A 106 1.16 -18.10 -1.15
C ALA A 106 -0.01 -17.11 -1.28
N GLY A 107 -1.23 -17.61 -1.03
CA GLY A 107 -2.44 -16.79 -0.97
C GLY A 107 -2.75 -16.28 0.44
N HIS A 108 -3.72 -15.38 0.55
CA HIS A 108 -4.30 -14.88 1.80
C HIS A 108 -3.22 -14.38 2.77
N SER A 109 -3.40 -14.65 4.07
CA SER A 109 -2.45 -14.26 5.12
C SER A 109 -1.08 -14.94 4.99
N ALA A 110 -0.99 -16.11 4.35
CA ALA A 110 0.28 -16.77 4.12
C ALA A 110 1.16 -16.00 3.13
N GLY A 111 0.56 -15.43 2.07
CA GLY A 111 1.29 -14.53 1.15
C GLY A 111 1.73 -13.22 1.82
N VAL A 112 0.91 -12.68 2.72
CA VAL A 112 1.30 -11.51 3.53
C VAL A 112 2.49 -11.84 4.44
N ARG A 113 2.50 -13.02 5.08
CA ARG A 113 3.61 -13.47 5.92
C ARG A 113 4.90 -13.65 5.11
N GLU A 114 4.82 -14.32 3.96
CA GLU A 114 5.94 -14.47 3.02
C GLU A 114 6.59 -13.11 2.73
N LEU A 115 5.78 -12.11 2.40
CA LEU A 115 6.28 -10.77 2.13
C LEU A 115 6.96 -10.12 3.35
N ILE A 116 6.36 -10.26 4.53
CA ILE A 116 6.94 -9.70 5.77
C ILE A 116 8.29 -10.36 6.05
N ASP A 117 8.40 -11.67 5.88
CA ASP A 117 9.64 -12.41 6.07
C ASP A 117 10.72 -11.93 5.09
N GLU A 118 10.39 -11.70 3.82
CA GLU A 118 11.32 -11.14 2.82
C GLU A 118 11.79 -9.72 3.19
N ILE A 119 10.89 -8.87 3.69
CA ILE A 119 11.27 -7.52 4.17
C ILE A 119 12.24 -7.63 5.36
N LEU A 120 11.97 -8.53 6.30
CA LEU A 120 12.81 -8.71 7.49
C LEU A 120 14.17 -9.35 7.15
N GLU A 121 14.22 -10.23 6.15
CA GLU A 121 15.43 -10.93 5.73
C GLU A 121 16.39 -10.01 4.97
N ASP A 122 15.91 -9.29 3.96
CA ASP A 122 16.78 -8.51 3.09
C ASP A 122 16.25 -7.16 2.62
N ASP A 123 15.16 -6.66 3.21
CA ASP A 123 14.50 -5.40 2.82
C ASP A 123 14.09 -5.39 1.33
N LEU A 124 13.61 -6.54 0.84
CA LEU A 124 13.18 -6.76 -0.55
C LEU A 124 14.29 -6.51 -1.60
N ARG A 125 15.56 -6.57 -1.21
CA ARG A 125 16.67 -6.42 -2.16
C ARG A 125 16.66 -7.51 -3.22
N SER A 126 16.28 -8.73 -2.86
CA SER A 126 16.04 -9.85 -3.78
C SER A 126 14.96 -9.56 -4.83
N ARG A 127 14.01 -8.66 -4.53
CA ARG A 127 12.90 -8.27 -5.41
C ARG A 127 13.20 -6.99 -6.22
N ALA A 128 14.31 -6.29 -5.97
CA ALA A 128 14.62 -4.98 -6.56
C ALA A 128 14.56 -4.96 -8.10
N GLY A 129 14.92 -6.06 -8.77
CA GLY A 129 14.83 -6.17 -10.24
C GLY A 129 13.41 -6.12 -10.80
N LYS A 130 12.38 -6.35 -9.97
CA LYS A 130 10.96 -6.29 -10.35
C LYS A 130 10.35 -4.90 -10.13
N LEU A 131 10.94 -4.10 -9.24
CA LEU A 131 10.42 -2.79 -8.80
C LEU A 131 10.78 -1.68 -9.77
N THR A 132 10.19 -1.68 -10.96
CA THR A 132 10.58 -0.75 -12.04
C THR A 132 9.60 0.40 -12.26
N ARG A 133 8.41 0.35 -11.65
CA ARG A 133 7.31 1.31 -11.88
C ARG A 133 7.71 2.77 -11.65
N HIS A 134 8.56 3.02 -10.66
CA HIS A 134 8.96 4.37 -10.27
C HIS A 134 10.33 4.78 -10.80
N HIS A 135 10.99 3.98 -11.66
CA HIS A 135 12.28 4.35 -12.21
C HIS A 135 12.19 5.62 -13.07
N LEU A 136 13.21 6.47 -12.97
CA LEU A 136 13.30 7.70 -13.74
C LEU A 136 13.99 7.42 -15.06
N TYR A 137 13.34 7.76 -16.17
CA TYR A 137 13.99 7.73 -17.47
C TYR A 137 15.13 8.76 -17.51
N ALA A 138 16.35 8.29 -17.77
CA ALA A 138 17.54 9.13 -17.82
C ALA A 138 17.99 9.43 -19.26
N GLY A 139 17.58 8.59 -20.22
CA GLY A 139 17.94 8.72 -21.64
C GLY A 139 18.02 7.36 -22.33
N SER A 140 18.57 7.35 -23.54
CA SER A 140 18.87 6.12 -24.29
C SER A 140 20.36 5.99 -24.56
N ARG A 141 20.87 4.76 -24.55
CA ARG A 141 22.22 4.44 -25.04
C ARG A 141 22.27 4.63 -26.57
N PRO A 142 23.47 4.80 -27.17
CA PRO A 142 23.61 4.80 -28.63
C PRO A 142 23.07 3.55 -29.34
N SER A 143 22.92 2.44 -28.61
CA SER A 143 22.28 1.20 -29.08
C SER A 143 20.74 1.25 -29.13
N GLY A 144 20.11 2.33 -28.66
CA GLY A 144 18.66 2.47 -28.54
C GLY A 144 18.07 1.93 -27.23
N GLU A 145 18.87 1.29 -26.38
CA GLU A 145 18.44 0.79 -25.07
C GLU A 145 18.14 1.94 -24.10
N GLU A 146 16.98 1.93 -23.45
CA GLU A 146 16.65 2.92 -22.43
C GLU A 146 17.51 2.76 -21.17
N VAL A 147 18.10 3.85 -20.72
CA VAL A 147 18.75 3.96 -19.42
C VAL A 147 17.75 4.53 -18.44
N ARG A 148 17.43 3.74 -17.41
CA ARG A 148 16.58 4.16 -16.31
C ARG A 148 17.41 4.23 -15.05
N ILE A 149 17.31 5.35 -14.33
CA ILE A 149 17.86 5.50 -13.01
C ILE A 149 16.85 4.87 -12.05
N PRO A 150 17.21 3.78 -11.35
CA PRO A 150 16.38 3.33 -10.26
C PRO A 150 16.23 4.51 -9.30
N ARG A 151 15.00 4.83 -8.90
CA ARG A 151 14.81 5.62 -7.68
C ARG A 151 15.23 4.68 -6.57
N THR A 152 16.53 4.68 -6.30
CA THR A 152 17.21 3.62 -5.56
C THR A 152 16.48 3.31 -4.26
N LEU A 153 16.29 2.02 -3.98
CA LEU A 153 16.30 1.45 -2.64
C LEU A 153 17.70 1.61 -1.99
N ALA A 154 18.38 2.74 -2.22
CA ALA A 154 19.67 3.04 -1.61
C ALA A 154 19.35 3.39 -0.18
N ALA A 155 19.25 2.35 0.63
CA ALA A 155 19.30 2.38 2.08
C ALA A 155 18.71 3.68 2.63
N VAL A 156 17.39 3.79 2.62
CA VAL A 156 16.83 4.08 3.93
C VAL A 156 17.31 2.89 4.74
N LYS A 157 18.43 3.07 5.48
CA LYS A 157 18.58 2.42 6.77
C LYS A 157 17.19 2.61 7.34
N ILE A 158 16.34 1.59 7.31
CA ILE A 158 15.02 1.67 7.92
C ILE A 158 15.38 1.80 9.38
N THR A 159 15.56 3.05 9.82
CA THR A 159 15.49 3.46 11.21
C THR A 159 14.06 3.17 11.60
N LYS A 160 13.78 1.88 11.83
CA LYS A 160 12.62 1.28 12.47
C LYS A 160 11.27 1.92 12.13
N ARG A 161 10.93 2.17 10.85
CA ARG A 161 9.57 2.60 10.47
C ARG A 161 9.13 2.02 9.13
N LEU A 162 8.95 0.70 9.12
CA LEU A 162 8.12 0.00 8.14
C LEU A 162 6.65 0.12 8.58
N VAL A 163 5.77 0.57 7.70
CA VAL A 163 4.31 0.57 7.94
C VAL A 163 3.68 -0.48 7.03
N ILE A 164 3.50 -1.68 7.58
CA ILE A 164 2.60 -2.69 7.01
C ILE A 164 1.17 -2.29 7.40
N LEU A 165 0.18 -2.58 6.55
CA LEU A 165 -1.26 -2.33 6.72
C LEU A 165 -2.14 -3.62 6.43
N ALA A 166 -2.29 -4.65 7.31
CA ALA A 166 -3.42 -5.71 7.36
C ALA A 166 -4.52 -5.85 8.57
N ARG A 167 -5.79 -5.31 8.61
CA ARG A 167 -6.64 -5.14 9.83
C ARG A 167 -7.35 -6.46 10.05
N GLU A 168 -7.41 -6.90 11.30
CA GLU A 168 -8.44 -7.85 11.70
C GLU A 168 -9.66 -7.08 12.24
N GLN A 169 -10.82 -7.33 11.65
CA GLN A 169 -12.12 -7.12 12.29
C GLN A 169 -12.77 -8.49 12.52
N PRO A 170 -13.35 -8.77 13.70
CA PRO A 170 -13.98 -10.04 14.02
C PRO A 170 -15.38 -10.20 13.39
N CYS A 171 -15.70 -9.47 12.33
CA CYS A 171 -16.98 -9.56 11.65
C CYS A 171 -16.78 -9.63 10.13
N LEU A 172 -17.34 -10.69 9.54
CA LEU A 172 -17.23 -11.15 8.15
C LEU A 172 -15.96 -11.97 7.84
N ALA A 173 -16.17 -13.27 7.63
CA ALA A 173 -15.18 -14.30 7.37
C ALA A 173 -14.54 -14.25 5.96
N ASP A 174 -14.31 -13.05 5.41
CA ASP A 174 -13.57 -12.84 4.16
C ASP A 174 -13.15 -11.36 4.05
N CYS A 175 -12.05 -10.98 4.70
CA CYS A 175 -11.55 -9.60 4.69
C CYS A 175 -10.02 -9.56 4.80
N SER A 176 -9.36 -9.50 3.65
CA SER A 176 -7.96 -9.05 3.52
C SER A 176 -7.95 -7.52 3.54
N SER A 177 -7.42 -6.83 4.58
CA SER A 177 -6.72 -5.49 4.52
C SER A 177 -6.71 -4.64 5.85
N LEU A 178 -5.57 -3.95 6.16
CA LEU A 178 -5.28 -2.81 7.13
C LEU A 178 -4.83 -2.83 8.70
N LEU A 179 -3.66 -3.34 9.11
CA LEU A 179 -3.01 -3.66 10.42
C LEU A 179 -1.87 -2.69 10.40
N ILE A 180 -1.91 -1.67 11.23
CA ILE A 180 -0.74 -0.82 11.40
C ILE A 180 0.19 -1.57 12.36
N LEU A 181 1.22 -2.26 11.84
CA LEU A 181 2.26 -2.81 12.71
C LEU A 181 3.19 -1.67 13.14
N ARG A 182 2.97 -1.17 14.35
CA ARG A 182 3.80 -0.15 14.99
C ARG A 182 4.94 -0.84 15.74
N SER A 183 6.15 -0.90 15.16
CA SER A 183 7.36 -1.17 15.96
C SER A 183 7.92 0.16 16.47
N VAL A 184 7.60 0.49 17.72
CA VAL A 184 8.31 1.54 18.47
C VAL A 184 9.40 0.85 19.28
N SER A 185 10.67 1.17 19.04
CA SER A 185 11.70 0.89 20.04
C SER A 185 12.81 1.95 20.04
N LYS A 186 12.69 2.80 21.06
CA LYS A 186 13.68 3.58 21.83
C LYS A 186 14.91 4.15 21.10
N ILE A 187 15.06 5.46 21.23
CA ILE A 187 16.31 6.20 21.04
C ILE A 187 16.94 6.30 22.43
N ASP A 188 17.87 5.39 22.73
CA ASP A 188 19.00 5.56 23.64
C ASP A 188 20.17 5.06 22.76
N ASP A 189 21.28 5.73 22.49
CA ASP A 189 22.00 6.79 23.19
C ASP A 189 23.07 7.37 22.18
N PRO A 190 24.07 8.21 22.57
CA PRO A 190 24.63 9.28 21.76
C PRO A 190 25.79 8.82 20.85
N ILE A 191 26.29 9.73 20.00
CA ILE A 191 27.71 9.96 19.64
C ILE A 191 27.70 10.82 18.37
N LEU A 192 27.88 12.13 18.56
CA LEU A 192 28.54 12.98 17.57
C LEU A 192 30.04 12.89 17.88
N PRO A 193 30.92 12.50 16.95
CA PRO A 193 32.33 12.80 17.10
C PRO A 193 32.51 14.31 16.91
N SER A 194 33.13 14.95 17.90
CA SER A 194 33.59 16.34 17.84
C SER A 194 34.44 16.53 16.59
N LEU A 195 34.01 17.43 15.71
CA LEU A 195 34.86 17.95 14.64
C LEU A 195 35.92 18.85 15.29
N ASP A 196 37.17 18.50 15.02
CA ASP A 196 38.35 19.31 15.33
C ASP A 196 38.20 20.73 14.77
N GLU A 197 38.19 21.72 15.66
CA GLU A 197 38.52 23.11 15.30
C GLU A 197 40.05 23.25 15.24
N GLN A 198 40.62 23.15 14.04
CA GLN A 198 41.92 23.73 13.74
C GLN A 198 41.77 25.19 13.31
N GLY A 199 42.49 26.07 14.02
CA GLY A 199 42.78 27.46 13.65
C GLY A 199 41.91 28.46 14.42
N THR A 200 42.41 29.45 15.15
CA THR A 200 43.60 30.26 14.88
C THR A 200 43.83 31.25 16.04
N LYS A 201 45.09 31.68 16.19
CA LYS A 201 45.59 32.99 16.69
C LYS A 201 45.97 33.14 18.17
N SER A 202 47.30 33.29 18.32
CA SER A 202 48.05 34.27 19.12
C SER A 202 48.26 34.00 20.60
#